data_AF-A0A6S7HBF2-F1
#
_entry.id   AF-A0A6S7HBF2-F1
#
_cell.length_a   1.000
_cell.length_b   1.000
_cell.length_c   1.000
_cell.angle_alpha   90.00
_cell.angle_beta   90.00
_cell.angle_gamma   90.00
#
_symmetry.space_group_name_H-M   'P 1'
#
loop_
_entity.id
_entity.type
_entity.pdbx_description
1 polymer ?
#
loop_
_entity_poly.entity_id
_entity_poly.type
_entity_poly.pdbx_seq_one_letter_code
_entity_poly.pdbx_strand_id
1 'polypeptide(L)'
;PTPLPLSSFTIGSICPRNFEAFVHELREYPSPRKEYVLAGIRDGFRVGFVPERVVLRPSLRSLTSASQHPDVIDKYLSTEVAQRRVAGPYPYPRPPLPSLKPVRLGLFRNVINLGSGASSLTFSSPQGASVNDGLPQDPFSMRYISVDDAIRSLVVIGPGALMAKFDVQAAYRNIPINVSDRHLLGMYWRDSFYVDLVLPVGLRSPQFLFDAVASVVHWILSTTTTFTRCSTTSMIF
;
A
#
# COMPACT_ATOMS: atom_id res chain seq x y z
N PRO A 1 -9.23 -25.80 -7.05
CA PRO A 1 -10.30 -24.79 -6.87
C PRO A 1 -10.17 -23.68 -7.91
N THR A 2 -11.25 -23.36 -8.62
CA THR A 2 -11.27 -22.23 -9.56
C THR A 2 -11.10 -20.92 -8.78
N PRO A 3 -10.18 -20.02 -9.18
CA PRO A 3 -10.01 -18.74 -8.50
C PRO A 3 -11.29 -17.92 -8.60
N LEU A 4 -11.61 -17.17 -7.55
CA LEU A 4 -12.72 -16.23 -7.59
C LEU A 4 -12.51 -15.20 -8.71
N PRO A 5 -13.57 -14.80 -9.44
CA PRO A 5 -13.44 -13.76 -10.45
C PRO A 5 -13.00 -12.44 -9.79
N LEU A 6 -12.18 -11.64 -10.49
CA LEU A 6 -11.62 -10.41 -9.91
C LEU A 6 -12.72 -9.41 -9.46
N SER A 7 -13.88 -9.45 -10.11
CA SER A 7 -15.07 -8.66 -9.77
C SER A 7 -15.67 -8.97 -8.40
N SER A 8 -15.38 -10.14 -7.83
CA SER A 8 -15.86 -10.53 -6.49
C SER A 8 -15.11 -9.80 -5.35
N PHE A 9 -13.96 -9.22 -5.63
CA PHE A 9 -13.14 -8.52 -4.64
C PHE A 9 -13.54 -7.03 -4.55
N THR A 10 -14.61 -6.76 -3.81
CA THR A 10 -15.04 -5.40 -3.48
C THR A 10 -14.15 -4.78 -2.41
N ILE A 11 -14.11 -3.45 -2.31
CA ILE A 11 -13.29 -2.74 -1.31
C ILE A 11 -13.62 -3.18 0.12
N GLY A 12 -14.92 -3.29 0.45
CA GLY A 12 -15.37 -3.78 1.75
C GLY A 12 -14.99 -5.24 2.04
N SER A 13 -14.82 -6.07 1.02
CA SER A 13 -14.35 -7.47 1.19
C SER A 13 -12.85 -7.59 1.43
N ILE A 14 -12.07 -6.60 0.99
CA ILE A 14 -10.59 -6.57 1.09
C ILE A 14 -10.16 -5.88 2.38
N CYS A 15 -10.75 -4.71 2.66
CA CYS A 15 -10.49 -3.91 3.86
C CYS A 15 -11.83 -3.49 4.47
N PRO A 16 -12.47 -4.35 5.27
CA PRO A 16 -13.72 -4.01 5.95
C PRO A 16 -13.47 -2.84 6.89
N ARG A 17 -14.11 -1.71 6.61
CA ARG A 17 -14.03 -0.47 7.39
C ARG A 17 -15.42 0.07 7.63
N ASN A 18 -15.65 0.64 8.81
CA ASN A 18 -16.88 1.36 9.10
C ASN A 18 -16.84 2.74 8.42
N PHE A 19 -17.29 2.81 7.18
CA PHE A 19 -17.28 4.05 6.39
C PHE A 19 -18.05 5.17 7.08
N GLU A 20 -19.23 4.88 7.67
CA GLU A 20 -20.05 5.86 8.37
C GLU A 20 -19.34 6.45 9.60
N ALA A 21 -18.56 5.62 10.32
CA ALA A 21 -17.72 6.12 11.40
C ALA A 21 -16.65 7.10 10.88
N PHE A 22 -15.98 6.79 9.77
CA PHE A 22 -15.01 7.73 9.17
C PHE A 22 -15.67 9.04 8.73
N VAL A 23 -16.86 8.98 8.12
CA VAL A 23 -17.63 10.19 7.76
C VAL A 23 -17.96 11.00 9.01
N HIS A 24 -18.37 10.33 10.10
CA HIS A 24 -18.69 10.99 11.36
C HIS A 24 -17.48 11.68 11.99
N GLU A 25 -16.36 10.96 12.18
CA GLU A 25 -15.18 11.49 12.86
C GLU A 25 -14.47 12.58 12.06
N LEU A 26 -14.62 12.58 10.73
CA LEU A 26 -13.99 13.57 9.86
C LEU A 26 -14.86 14.78 9.54
N ARG A 27 -16.03 14.95 10.19
CA ARG A 27 -16.91 16.12 9.97
C ARG A 27 -16.14 17.44 10.04
N GLU A 28 -15.35 17.61 11.09
CA GLU A 28 -14.60 18.82 11.40
C GLU A 28 -13.13 18.79 10.92
N TYR A 29 -12.73 17.79 10.11
CA TYR A 29 -11.35 17.69 9.64
C TYR A 29 -11.02 18.87 8.69
N PRO A 30 -10.05 19.75 9.04
CA PRO A 30 -9.90 21.06 8.39
C PRO A 30 -9.16 21.03 7.04
N SER A 31 -8.88 19.84 6.50
CA SER A 31 -8.06 19.68 5.29
C SER A 31 -8.90 19.23 4.10
N PRO A 32 -8.65 19.76 2.89
CA PRO A 32 -9.31 19.29 1.65
C PRO A 32 -8.90 17.86 1.25
N ARG A 33 -7.97 17.23 2.00
CA ARG A 33 -7.65 15.81 1.86
C ARG A 33 -8.79 14.90 2.38
N LYS A 34 -9.75 15.45 3.13
CA LYS A 34 -10.90 14.72 3.66
C LYS A 34 -11.64 13.94 2.58
N GLU A 35 -12.03 14.62 1.51
CA GLU A 35 -12.83 14.05 0.42
C GLU A 35 -12.04 12.94 -0.28
N TYR A 36 -10.74 13.16 -0.48
CA TYR A 36 -9.84 12.18 -1.08
C TYR A 36 -9.76 10.90 -0.24
N VAL A 37 -9.57 11.01 1.08
CA VAL A 37 -9.46 9.85 1.97
C VAL A 37 -10.79 9.11 2.08
N LEU A 38 -11.92 9.83 2.20
CA LEU A 38 -13.25 9.21 2.23
C LEU A 38 -13.56 8.46 0.94
N ALA A 39 -13.26 9.06 -0.23
CA ALA A 39 -13.40 8.38 -1.52
C ALA A 39 -12.51 7.14 -1.59
N GLY A 40 -11.26 7.23 -1.12
CA GLY A 40 -10.34 6.08 -1.07
C GLY A 40 -10.80 4.95 -0.14
N ILE A 41 -11.41 5.27 1.00
CA ILE A 41 -11.97 4.27 1.93
C ILE A 41 -13.17 3.54 1.29
N ARG A 42 -14.02 4.28 0.56
CA ARG A 42 -15.23 3.73 -0.06
C ARG A 42 -14.92 2.94 -1.34
N ASP A 43 -14.16 3.55 -2.23
CA ASP A 43 -14.00 3.11 -3.62
C ASP A 43 -12.59 2.57 -3.93
N GLY A 44 -11.68 2.63 -2.94
CA GLY A 44 -10.26 2.30 -3.10
C GLY A 44 -9.44 3.49 -3.58
N PHE A 45 -8.16 3.48 -3.23
CA PHE A 45 -7.22 4.54 -3.57
C PHE A 45 -6.68 4.37 -4.99
N ARG A 46 -6.61 5.48 -5.73
CA ARG A 46 -5.94 5.55 -7.02
C ARG A 46 -4.43 5.64 -6.83
N VAL A 47 -3.66 4.91 -7.62
CA VAL A 47 -2.19 4.92 -7.53
C VAL A 47 -1.57 6.19 -8.13
N GLY A 48 -2.34 6.93 -8.95
CA GLY A 48 -1.90 8.17 -9.59
C GLY A 48 -1.15 7.97 -10.90
N PHE A 49 -1.35 6.84 -11.58
CA PHE A 49 -0.71 6.54 -12.86
C PHE A 49 -1.26 7.40 -14.00
N VAL A 50 -0.37 7.98 -14.79
CA VAL A 50 -0.69 8.85 -15.94
C VAL A 50 -0.29 8.11 -17.22
N PRO A 51 -1.25 7.53 -17.97
CA PRO A 51 -0.97 6.72 -19.16
C PRO A 51 -0.18 7.43 -20.24
N GLU A 52 -0.34 8.76 -20.37
CA GLU A 52 0.32 9.58 -21.38
C GLU A 52 1.82 9.71 -21.15
N ARG A 53 2.30 9.44 -19.93
CA ARG A 53 3.73 9.56 -19.57
C ARG A 53 4.55 8.36 -19.99
N VAL A 54 3.94 7.17 -20.10
CA VAL A 54 4.69 5.93 -20.33
C VAL A 54 3.87 4.85 -21.01
N VAL A 55 4.50 4.18 -21.98
CA VAL A 55 3.98 2.93 -22.54
C VAL A 55 4.55 1.76 -21.74
N LEU A 56 3.68 1.09 -20.96
CA LEU A 56 4.09 -0.01 -20.09
C LEU A 56 4.55 -1.23 -20.88
N ARG A 57 5.69 -1.81 -20.46
CA ARG A 57 6.18 -3.11 -20.95
C ARG A 57 6.00 -4.18 -19.88
N PRO A 58 4.97 -5.05 -19.99
CA PRO A 58 4.78 -6.13 -19.04
C PRO A 58 5.92 -7.14 -19.10
N SER A 59 6.16 -7.83 -17.98
CA SER A 59 7.16 -8.88 -17.90
C SER A 59 6.61 -10.10 -17.18
N LEU A 60 6.67 -11.25 -17.86
CA LEU A 60 6.39 -12.56 -17.25
C LEU A 60 7.64 -13.16 -16.58
N ARG A 61 8.77 -12.44 -16.60
CA ARG A 61 10.02 -12.91 -16.00
C ARG A 61 10.20 -12.30 -14.62
N SER A 62 10.17 -13.15 -13.60
CA SER A 62 10.60 -12.77 -12.26
C SER A 62 12.10 -12.40 -12.24
N LEU A 63 12.53 -11.71 -11.19
CA LEU A 63 13.95 -11.46 -10.92
C LEU A 63 14.63 -12.76 -10.47
N THR A 64 15.95 -12.84 -10.66
CA THR A 64 16.75 -14.01 -10.28
C THR A 64 16.59 -14.37 -8.80
N SER A 65 16.45 -13.37 -7.92
CA SER A 65 16.26 -13.59 -6.48
C SER A 65 14.98 -14.35 -6.15
N ALA A 66 13.89 -14.13 -6.89
CA ALA A 66 12.66 -14.90 -6.73
C ALA A 66 12.86 -16.37 -7.16
N SER A 67 13.63 -16.61 -8.21
CA SER A 67 13.93 -17.98 -8.68
C SER A 67 14.87 -18.73 -7.75
N GLN A 68 15.72 -18.03 -7.00
CA GLN A 68 16.63 -18.61 -5.99
C GLN A 68 15.92 -19.03 -4.71
N HIS A 69 14.75 -18.45 -4.42
CA HIS A 69 13.98 -18.72 -3.21
C HIS A 69 12.48 -18.88 -3.54
N PRO A 70 12.11 -19.88 -4.36
CA PRO A 70 10.74 -20.03 -4.85
C PRO A 70 9.74 -20.28 -3.72
N ASP A 71 10.16 -20.98 -2.67
CA ASP A 71 9.31 -21.33 -1.52
C ASP A 71 8.84 -20.09 -0.74
N VAL A 72 9.68 -19.04 -0.71
CA VAL A 72 9.35 -17.76 -0.06
C VAL A 72 8.25 -17.04 -0.86
N ILE A 73 8.34 -17.04 -2.19
CA ILE A 73 7.34 -16.44 -3.07
C ILE A 73 6.02 -17.21 -2.99
N ASP A 74 6.08 -18.54 -3.02
CA ASP A 74 4.89 -19.38 -2.88
C ASP A 74 4.17 -19.11 -1.56
N LYS A 75 4.91 -19.09 -0.45
CA LYS A 75 4.36 -18.82 0.89
C LYS A 75 3.80 -17.41 0.99
N TYR A 76 4.46 -16.42 0.39
CA TYR A 76 3.97 -15.05 0.35
C TYR A 76 2.63 -14.97 -0.40
N LEU A 77 2.58 -15.48 -1.63
CA LEU A 77 1.37 -15.44 -2.45
C LEU A 77 0.23 -16.23 -1.81
N SER A 78 0.49 -17.41 -1.24
CA SER A 78 -0.54 -18.18 -0.55
C SER A 78 -1.10 -17.41 0.65
N THR A 79 -0.25 -16.72 1.40
CA THR A 79 -0.65 -15.90 2.56
C THR A 79 -1.51 -14.71 2.12
N GLU A 80 -1.06 -13.97 1.10
CA GLU A 80 -1.78 -12.78 0.62
C GLU A 80 -3.11 -13.13 -0.05
N VAL A 81 -3.18 -14.27 -0.75
CA VAL A 81 -4.43 -14.79 -1.32
C VAL A 81 -5.39 -15.23 -0.21
N ALA A 82 -4.92 -15.95 0.80
CA ALA A 82 -5.74 -16.36 1.95
C ALA A 82 -6.32 -15.15 2.70
N GLN A 83 -5.56 -14.05 2.77
CA GLN A 83 -5.97 -12.79 3.40
C GLN A 83 -6.73 -11.86 2.44
N ARG A 84 -7.08 -12.32 1.23
CA ARG A 84 -7.82 -11.58 0.19
C ARG A 84 -7.18 -10.26 -0.24
N ARG A 85 -5.88 -10.11 -0.04
CA ARG A 85 -5.11 -8.93 -0.47
C ARG A 85 -4.51 -9.08 -1.86
N VAL A 86 -4.37 -10.32 -2.31
CA VAL A 86 -4.00 -10.69 -3.67
C VAL A 86 -5.09 -11.58 -4.26
N ALA A 87 -5.52 -11.29 -5.48
CA ALA A 87 -6.40 -12.17 -6.24
C ALA A 87 -5.57 -13.14 -7.10
N GLY A 88 -5.98 -14.40 -7.15
CA GLY A 88 -5.32 -15.45 -7.93
C GLY A 88 -5.31 -16.78 -7.15
N PRO A 89 -4.59 -17.79 -7.65
CA PRO A 89 -3.91 -17.83 -8.94
C PRO A 89 -4.88 -17.93 -10.12
N TYR A 90 -4.67 -17.12 -11.16
CA TYR A 90 -5.37 -17.25 -12.45
C TYR A 90 -4.48 -17.96 -13.48
N PRO A 91 -4.92 -19.08 -14.08
CA PRO A 91 -4.04 -19.89 -14.92
C PRO A 91 -3.67 -19.20 -16.23
N TYR A 92 -2.39 -19.29 -16.63
CA TYR A 92 -1.94 -18.93 -17.98
C TYR A 92 -2.62 -19.81 -19.04
N PRO A 93 -2.94 -19.29 -20.25
CA PRO A 93 -2.75 -17.93 -20.74
C PRO A 93 -3.91 -16.97 -20.46
N ARG A 94 -4.73 -17.22 -19.43
CA ARG A 94 -5.99 -16.48 -19.18
C ARG A 94 -5.84 -15.47 -18.04
N PRO A 95 -5.34 -14.24 -18.29
CA PRO A 95 -5.28 -13.22 -17.24
C PRO A 95 -6.70 -12.78 -16.85
N PRO A 96 -6.91 -12.36 -15.59
CA PRO A 96 -8.21 -11.89 -15.10
C PRO A 96 -8.65 -10.55 -15.71
N LEU A 97 -7.73 -9.81 -16.34
CA LEU A 97 -7.97 -8.55 -17.04
C LEU A 97 -7.23 -8.56 -18.38
N PRO A 98 -7.87 -8.19 -19.51
CA PRO A 98 -7.20 -8.11 -20.81
C PRO A 98 -6.03 -7.11 -20.82
N SER A 99 -6.14 -6.03 -20.05
CA SER A 99 -5.13 -4.97 -19.95
C SER A 99 -4.11 -5.19 -18.84
N LEU A 100 -4.10 -6.36 -18.19
CA LEU A 100 -3.20 -6.65 -17.08
C LEU A 100 -1.73 -6.43 -17.50
N LYS A 101 -0.98 -5.72 -16.66
CA LYS A 101 0.44 -5.47 -16.84
C LYS A 101 1.23 -6.18 -15.73
N PRO A 102 1.63 -7.46 -15.94
CA PRO A 102 2.48 -8.15 -14.99
C PRO A 102 3.80 -7.42 -14.77
N VAL A 103 4.10 -7.11 -13.52
CA VAL A 103 5.38 -6.60 -13.07
C VAL A 103 6.29 -7.74 -12.61
N ARG A 104 7.59 -7.47 -12.54
CA ARG A 104 8.56 -8.47 -12.10
C ARG A 104 8.50 -8.63 -10.58
N LEU A 105 8.43 -9.88 -10.13
CA LEU A 105 8.57 -10.28 -8.73
C LEU A 105 10.04 -10.43 -8.34
N GLY A 106 10.42 -10.01 -7.14
CA GLY A 106 11.74 -10.21 -6.57
C GLY A 106 11.74 -10.26 -5.04
N LEU A 107 12.92 -10.45 -4.46
CA LEU A 107 13.15 -10.40 -3.01
C LEU A 107 14.21 -9.34 -2.67
N PHE A 108 14.04 -8.63 -1.55
CA PHE A 108 15.07 -7.75 -0.99
C PHE A 108 16.14 -8.55 -0.21
N ARG A 109 17.42 -8.18 -0.35
CA ARG A 109 18.54 -8.87 0.33
C ARG A 109 18.42 -8.88 1.86
N ASN A 110 17.95 -7.79 2.48
CA ASN A 110 17.81 -7.69 3.94
C ASN A 110 16.72 -8.61 4.52
N VAL A 111 15.81 -9.07 3.67
CA VAL A 111 14.65 -9.88 4.05
C VAL A 111 14.98 -11.37 4.03
N ILE A 112 15.85 -11.79 3.10
CA ILE A 112 16.36 -13.17 3.00
C ILE A 112 17.08 -13.59 4.29
N ASN A 113 17.76 -12.65 4.95
CA ASN A 113 18.52 -12.91 6.18
C ASN A 113 17.68 -12.90 7.48
N LEU A 114 16.47 -12.34 7.46
CA LEU A 114 15.63 -12.18 8.66
C LEU A 114 14.51 -13.21 8.79
N GLY A 115 14.36 -14.13 7.81
CA GLY A 115 13.30 -15.14 7.80
C GLY A 115 11.88 -14.57 7.67
N SER A 116 11.74 -13.24 7.63
CA SER A 116 10.50 -12.55 7.32
C SER A 116 10.29 -12.64 5.81
N GLY A 117 9.26 -13.34 5.33
CA GLY A 117 9.04 -13.59 3.89
C GLY A 117 8.56 -12.39 3.06
N ALA A 118 9.11 -11.19 3.24
CA ALA A 118 8.65 -9.99 2.54
C ALA A 118 9.11 -9.97 1.07
N SER A 119 8.23 -10.38 0.16
CA SER A 119 8.47 -10.26 -1.28
C SER A 119 8.43 -8.80 -1.70
N SER A 120 9.29 -8.40 -2.64
CA SER A 120 9.27 -7.06 -3.22
C SER A 120 8.89 -7.09 -4.68
N LEU A 121 7.95 -6.23 -5.02
CA LEU A 121 7.56 -6.00 -6.39
C LEU A 121 8.43 -4.89 -6.95
N THR A 122 9.11 -5.14 -8.07
CA THR A 122 9.82 -4.07 -8.76
C THR A 122 8.88 -3.41 -9.77
N PHE A 123 8.33 -2.27 -9.36
CA PHE A 123 7.53 -1.41 -10.23
C PHE A 123 8.36 -0.41 -11.04
N SER A 124 9.69 -0.47 -10.92
CA SER A 124 10.65 0.40 -11.62
C SER A 124 11.36 -0.30 -12.79
N SER A 125 10.92 -1.51 -13.17
CA SER A 125 11.52 -2.29 -14.25
C SER A 125 10.49 -2.67 -15.31
N PRO A 126 10.84 -2.61 -16.61
CA PRO A 126 12.06 -2.00 -17.16
C PRO A 126 12.04 -0.46 -17.06
N GLN A 127 13.19 0.16 -16.87
CA GLN A 127 13.31 1.62 -16.78
C GLN A 127 12.79 2.30 -18.05
N GLY A 128 12.02 3.38 -17.89
CA GLY A 128 11.36 4.12 -18.97
C GLY A 128 10.10 3.45 -19.53
N ALA A 129 9.70 2.30 -19.00
CA ALA A 129 8.50 1.56 -19.41
C ALA A 129 7.85 0.80 -18.24
N SER A 130 8.11 1.24 -17.01
CA SER A 130 7.59 0.65 -15.78
C SER A 130 6.42 1.45 -15.21
N VAL A 131 5.68 0.86 -14.26
CA VAL A 131 4.57 1.53 -13.58
C VAL A 131 5.03 2.81 -12.89
N ASN A 132 6.21 2.79 -12.24
CA ASN A 132 6.76 3.95 -11.56
C ASN A 132 7.19 5.09 -12.50
N ASP A 133 7.47 4.81 -13.77
CA ASP A 133 7.78 5.85 -14.75
C ASP A 133 6.53 6.67 -15.13
N GLY A 134 5.34 6.07 -15.00
CA GLY A 134 4.06 6.76 -15.21
C GLY A 134 3.53 7.47 -13.97
N LEU A 135 4.21 7.37 -12.82
CA LEU A 135 3.87 8.05 -11.59
C LEU A 135 4.63 9.40 -11.49
N PRO A 136 3.93 10.56 -11.51
CA PRO A 136 4.56 11.87 -11.38
C PRO A 136 5.36 11.98 -10.07
N GLN A 137 6.51 12.67 -10.07
CA GLN A 137 7.31 12.82 -8.84
C GLN A 137 6.76 13.90 -7.88
N ASP A 138 6.25 14.99 -8.45
CA ASP A 138 5.92 16.22 -7.73
C ASP A 138 4.86 16.07 -6.62
N PRO A 139 3.71 15.37 -6.84
CA PRO A 139 2.69 15.23 -5.79
C PRO A 139 3.10 14.26 -4.67
N PHE A 140 4.24 13.57 -4.77
CA PHE A 140 4.69 12.58 -3.79
C PHE A 140 5.89 13.04 -2.97
N SER A 141 6.31 14.30 -3.11
CA SER A 141 7.34 14.88 -2.25
C SER A 141 6.79 15.12 -0.84
N MET A 142 7.18 14.25 0.10
CA MET A 142 6.76 14.31 1.50
C MET A 142 7.89 14.84 2.37
N ARG A 143 7.58 15.76 3.30
CA ARG A 143 8.50 16.20 4.35
C ARG A 143 8.18 15.43 5.64
N TYR A 144 9.07 14.54 6.03
CA TYR A 144 8.95 13.83 7.30
C TYR A 144 9.36 14.72 8.48
N ILE A 145 8.78 14.42 9.63
CA ILE A 145 9.21 14.95 10.92
C ILE A 145 10.60 14.36 11.20
N SER A 146 11.57 15.20 11.54
CA SER A 146 12.91 14.72 11.88
C SER A 146 12.96 14.15 13.30
N VAL A 147 13.98 13.34 13.59
CA VAL A 147 14.24 12.89 14.97
C VAL A 147 14.47 14.10 15.89
N ASP A 148 15.13 15.14 15.40
CA ASP A 148 15.35 16.37 16.16
C ASP A 148 14.04 17.11 16.48
N ASP A 149 13.08 17.12 15.55
CA ASP A 149 11.74 17.67 15.81
C ASP A 149 11.05 16.89 16.94
N ALA A 150 11.12 15.56 16.92
CA ALA A 150 10.55 14.71 17.95
C ALA A 150 11.24 14.90 19.31
N ILE A 151 12.57 14.98 19.34
CA ILE A 151 13.34 15.24 20.57
C ILE A 151 12.96 16.59 21.15
N ARG A 152 12.87 17.64 20.31
CA ARG A 152 12.45 18.98 20.76
C ARG A 152 11.06 18.94 21.39
N SER A 153 10.11 18.24 20.79
CA SER A 153 8.79 18.02 21.38
C SER A 153 8.85 17.34 22.75
N LEU A 154 9.68 16.31 22.91
CA LEU A 154 9.82 15.60 24.19
C LEU A 154 10.44 16.47 25.28
N VAL A 155 11.44 17.28 24.94
CA VAL A 155 12.05 18.23 25.87
C VAL A 155 11.03 19.23 26.40
N VAL A 156 10.11 19.70 25.54
CA VAL A 156 9.05 20.65 25.93
C VAL A 156 8.04 20.03 26.90
N ILE A 157 7.68 18.75 26.72
CA ILE A 157 6.74 18.05 27.63
C ILE A 157 7.38 17.87 29.02
N GLY A 158 8.69 17.63 29.06
CA GLY A 158 9.47 17.62 30.29
C GLY A 158 9.49 16.27 31.04
N PRO A 159 10.20 16.22 32.17
CA PRO A 159 10.36 15.00 32.97
C PRO A 159 9.01 14.47 33.50
N GLY A 160 8.85 13.15 33.49
CA GLY A 160 7.60 12.49 33.93
C GLY A 160 6.56 12.28 32.81
N ALA A 161 6.88 12.64 31.57
CA ALA A 161 6.05 12.37 30.40
C ALA A 161 5.77 10.86 30.22
N LEU A 162 4.51 10.50 30.01
CA LEU A 162 4.11 9.15 29.62
C LEU A 162 4.00 9.08 28.09
N MET A 163 4.61 8.06 27.49
CA MET A 163 4.62 7.84 26.04
C MET A 163 3.94 6.52 25.68
N ALA A 164 3.13 6.55 24.63
CA ALA A 164 2.61 5.36 23.97
C ALA A 164 3.07 5.34 22.50
N LYS A 165 3.48 4.18 22.01
CA LYS A 165 3.77 3.94 20.60
C LYS A 165 2.75 2.96 20.03
N PHE A 166 2.13 3.35 18.93
CA PHE A 166 1.25 2.48 18.15
C PHE A 166 1.94 2.16 16.84
N ASP A 167 2.04 0.87 16.52
CA ASP A 167 2.55 0.39 15.24
C ASP A 167 1.40 -0.21 14.43
N VAL A 168 1.20 0.29 13.21
CA VAL A 168 0.16 -0.23 12.32
C VAL A 168 0.73 -1.42 11.56
N GLN A 169 0.31 -2.62 11.97
CA GLN A 169 0.71 -3.85 11.30
C GLN A 169 0.39 -3.77 9.80
N ALA A 170 1.40 -4.07 8.98
CA ALA A 170 1.30 -4.11 7.51
C ALA A 170 0.60 -2.86 6.92
N ALA A 171 1.02 -1.67 7.37
CA ALA A 171 0.34 -0.40 7.13
C ALA A 171 -0.13 -0.16 5.67
N TYR A 172 0.72 -0.41 4.67
CA TYR A 172 0.34 -0.28 3.25
C TYR A 172 -0.68 -1.32 2.81
N ARG A 173 -0.61 -2.54 3.35
CA ARG A 173 -1.55 -3.61 3.02
C ARG A 173 -2.97 -3.34 3.55
N ASN A 174 -3.14 -2.33 4.41
CA ASN A 174 -4.44 -1.85 4.84
C ASN A 174 -5.06 -0.85 3.84
N ILE A 175 -4.35 -0.40 2.81
CA ILE A 175 -4.84 0.60 1.85
C ILE A 175 -5.38 -0.12 0.61
N PRO A 176 -6.71 -0.20 0.40
CA PRO A 176 -7.27 -0.90 -0.75
C PRO A 176 -7.05 -0.09 -2.03
N ILE A 177 -6.80 -0.78 -3.14
CA ILE A 177 -6.61 -0.15 -4.47
C ILE A 177 -7.92 -0.14 -5.24
N ASN A 178 -8.19 1.00 -5.85
CA ASN A 178 -9.34 1.19 -6.72
C ASN A 178 -9.34 0.20 -7.89
N VAL A 179 -10.53 -0.30 -8.26
CA VAL A 179 -10.69 -1.31 -9.32
C VAL A 179 -10.05 -0.88 -10.64
N SER A 180 -10.13 0.40 -10.99
CA SER A 180 -9.59 0.93 -12.25
C SER A 180 -8.07 0.81 -12.36
N ASP A 181 -7.33 0.77 -11.24
CA ASP A 181 -5.87 0.74 -11.25
C ASP A 181 -5.28 -0.66 -11.03
N ARG A 182 -6.11 -1.66 -10.70
CA ARG A 182 -5.66 -3.05 -10.43
C ARG A 182 -4.93 -3.69 -11.62
N HIS A 183 -5.24 -3.28 -12.84
CA HIS A 183 -4.57 -3.77 -14.04
C HIS A 183 -3.06 -3.44 -14.08
N LEU A 184 -2.61 -2.44 -13.31
CA LEU A 184 -1.21 -2.04 -13.17
C LEU A 184 -0.42 -2.92 -12.19
N LEU A 185 -1.13 -3.67 -11.35
CA LEU A 185 -0.57 -4.38 -10.19
C LEU A 185 -0.58 -5.90 -10.40
N GLY A 186 -0.42 -6.33 -11.64
CA GLY A 186 -0.34 -7.73 -12.00
C GLY A 186 1.00 -8.33 -11.62
N MET A 187 1.01 -9.60 -11.27
CA MET A 187 2.22 -10.41 -11.05
C MET A 187 2.11 -11.69 -11.86
N TYR A 188 3.25 -12.26 -12.24
CA TYR A 188 3.32 -13.56 -12.88
C TYR A 188 4.26 -14.49 -12.11
N TRP A 189 3.74 -15.64 -11.69
CA TRP A 189 4.50 -16.64 -10.95
C TRP A 189 3.97 -18.04 -11.27
N ARG A 190 4.87 -18.97 -11.63
CA ARG A 190 4.56 -20.39 -11.94
C ARG A 190 3.30 -20.56 -12.81
N ASP A 191 3.36 -19.96 -14.00
CA ASP A 191 2.30 -20.05 -15.00
C ASP A 191 0.92 -19.60 -14.53
N SER A 192 0.92 -18.70 -13.53
CA SER A 192 -0.27 -18.10 -12.97
C SER A 192 -0.12 -16.60 -12.83
N PHE A 193 -1.21 -15.89 -13.08
CA PHE A 193 -1.35 -14.47 -12.82
C PHE A 193 -1.91 -14.24 -11.42
N TYR A 194 -1.40 -13.19 -10.78
CA TYR A 194 -1.92 -12.67 -9.52
C TYR A 194 -2.12 -11.16 -9.66
N VAL A 195 -3.01 -10.58 -8.85
CA VAL A 195 -3.29 -9.14 -8.86
C VAL A 195 -3.30 -8.63 -7.45
N ASP A 196 -2.48 -7.64 -7.15
CA ASP A 196 -2.53 -6.93 -5.87
C ASP A 196 -3.80 -6.08 -5.77
N LEU A 197 -4.53 -6.25 -4.67
CA LEU A 197 -5.79 -5.57 -4.39
C LEU A 197 -5.64 -4.44 -3.36
N VAL A 198 -4.50 -4.40 -2.69
CA VAL A 198 -4.10 -3.36 -1.73
C VAL A 198 -2.74 -2.81 -2.13
N LEU A 199 -2.37 -1.66 -1.56
CA LEU A 199 -1.17 -0.93 -1.92
C LEU A 199 0.10 -1.79 -1.73
N PRO A 200 0.82 -2.11 -2.82
CA PRO A 200 2.03 -2.90 -2.73
C PRO A 200 3.25 -2.04 -2.37
N VAL A 201 4.21 -2.69 -1.70
CA VAL A 201 5.55 -2.11 -1.47
C VAL A 201 6.29 -2.03 -2.81
N GLY A 202 6.94 -0.90 -3.10
CA GLY A 202 7.78 -0.71 -4.28
C GLY A 202 7.20 0.22 -5.35
N LEU A 203 5.94 0.66 -5.22
CA LEU A 203 5.41 1.78 -5.99
C LEU A 203 6.06 3.11 -5.54
N ARG A 204 5.99 4.15 -6.37
CA ARG A 204 6.45 5.52 -6.04
C ARG A 204 5.46 6.29 -5.16
N SER A 205 4.16 6.08 -5.34
CA SER A 205 3.08 6.76 -4.61
C SER A 205 2.73 6.29 -3.18
N PRO A 206 3.24 5.17 -2.61
CA PRO A 206 2.79 4.67 -1.31
C PRO A 206 2.95 5.65 -0.16
N GLN A 207 4.02 6.43 -0.15
CA GLN A 207 4.33 7.36 0.94
C GLN A 207 3.28 8.46 1.06
N PHE A 208 2.86 9.03 -0.07
CA PHE A 208 1.80 10.04 -0.11
C PHE A 208 0.42 9.45 0.24
N LEU A 209 0.10 8.28 -0.33
CA LEU A 209 -1.17 7.61 -0.04
C LEU A 209 -1.29 7.29 1.45
N PHE A 210 -0.20 6.79 2.02
CA PHE A 210 -0.15 6.49 3.43
C PHE A 210 -0.23 7.75 4.28
N ASP A 211 0.50 8.83 3.95
CA ASP A 211 0.44 10.11 4.66
C ASP A 211 -0.98 10.70 4.72
N ALA A 212 -1.73 10.64 3.61
CA ALA A 212 -3.10 11.11 3.58
C ALA A 212 -3.99 10.34 4.59
N VAL A 213 -3.86 9.01 4.62
CA VAL A 213 -4.61 8.15 5.57
C VAL A 213 -4.13 8.37 7.01
N ALA A 214 -2.83 8.44 7.21
CA ALA A 214 -2.16 8.74 8.46
C ALA A 214 -2.67 10.05 9.08
N SER A 215 -2.71 11.14 8.30
CA SER A 215 -3.17 12.45 8.76
C SER A 215 -4.61 12.40 9.29
N VAL A 216 -5.47 11.60 8.66
CA VAL A 216 -6.85 11.35 9.09
C VAL A 216 -6.89 10.52 10.37
N VAL A 217 -6.09 9.47 10.49
CA VAL A 217 -6.03 8.64 11.71
C VAL A 217 -5.52 9.48 12.89
N HIS A 218 -4.49 10.28 12.66
CA HIS A 218 -3.97 11.22 13.65
C HIS A 218 -5.07 12.17 14.15
N TRP A 219 -5.83 12.77 13.23
CA TRP A 219 -6.94 13.65 13.57
C TRP A 219 -7.93 12.95 14.51
N ILE A 220 -8.44 11.79 14.12
CA ILE A 220 -9.41 11.01 14.89
C ILE A 220 -8.86 10.73 16.30
N LEU A 221 -7.60 10.29 16.41
CA LEU A 221 -6.98 10.05 17.71
C LEU A 221 -6.90 11.34 18.55
N SER A 222 -6.52 12.46 17.94
CA SER A 222 -6.39 13.75 18.64
C SER A 222 -7.70 14.37 19.09
N THR A 223 -8.82 14.06 18.43
CA THR A 223 -10.15 14.61 18.74
C THR A 223 -10.98 13.71 19.64
N THR A 224 -10.77 12.40 19.56
CA THR A 224 -11.65 11.40 20.20
C THR A 224 -11.02 10.78 21.44
N THR A 225 -9.70 10.87 21.62
CA THR A 225 -9.04 10.44 22.85
C THR A 225 -8.76 11.60 23.80
N THR A 226 -9.06 11.42 25.08
CA THR A 226 -8.75 12.35 26.17
C THR A 226 -7.28 12.33 26.59
N PHE A 227 -6.35 12.03 25.66
CA PHE A 227 -4.94 12.29 25.91
C PHE A 227 -4.77 13.80 26.07
N THR A 228 -4.54 14.23 27.31
CA THR A 228 -4.37 15.62 27.70
C THR A 228 -3.40 16.30 26.74
N ARG A 229 -3.82 17.44 26.16
CA ARG A 229 -3.14 18.24 25.14
C ARG A 229 -1.63 18.43 25.37
N CYS A 230 -0.84 17.44 25.01
CA CYS A 230 0.60 17.51 24.75
C CYS A 230 1.02 16.35 23.84
N SER A 231 0.13 15.96 22.92
CA SER A 231 0.41 14.91 21.94
C SER A 231 1.09 15.54 20.73
N THR A 232 2.42 15.43 20.67
CA THR A 232 3.08 15.39 19.35
C THR A 232 2.87 13.98 18.83
N THR A 233 1.77 13.74 18.11
CA THR A 233 1.60 12.46 17.41
C THR A 233 2.43 12.54 16.13
N SER A 234 3.73 12.34 16.28
CA SER A 234 4.64 12.19 15.15
C SER A 234 4.53 10.77 14.62
N MET A 235 4.00 10.60 13.41
CA MET A 235 4.27 9.37 12.65
C MET A 235 5.72 9.43 12.18
N ILE A 236 6.60 8.87 12.99
CA ILE A 236 7.98 8.59 12.63
C ILE A 236 7.96 7.20 11.95
N PHE A 237 8.28 7.17 10.67
CA PHE A 237 8.46 5.94 9.88
C PHE A 237 9.86 5.38 10.04
#